data_AF-A0A3S1H454-F1
#
_entry.id   AF-A0A3S1H454-F1
#
_cell.length_a   1.000
_cell.length_b   1.000
_cell.length_c   1.000
_cell.angle_alpha   90.00
_cell.angle_beta   90.00
_cell.angle_gamma   90.00
#
_symmetry.space_group_name_H-M   'P 1'
#
loop_
_entity.id
_entity.type
_entity.pdbx_description
1 polymer ?
#
loop_
_entity_poly.entity_id
_entity_poly.type
_entity_poly.pdbx_seq_one_letter_code
_entity_poly.pdbx_strand_id
1 'polypeptide(L)' 'MRLGFVGTGALSSAIVTGLKSLPGETTPVVVSPRNEEIAAELARRYPDVRIAAD' A
#
# COMPACT_ATOMS: atom_id res chain seq x y z
N MET A 1 -1.12 -9.82 10.93
CA MET A 1 -1.20 -8.40 11.36
C MET A 1 -1.58 -7.54 10.17
N ARG A 2 -2.06 -6.29 10.34
CA ARG A 2 -2.46 -5.39 9.25
C ARG A 2 -1.70 -4.07 9.38
N LEU A 3 -1.08 -3.61 8.29
CA LEU A 3 -0.31 -2.37 8.25
C LEU A 3 -1.13 -1.26 7.58
N GLY A 4 -1.08 -0.04 8.12
CA GLY A 4 -1.81 1.11 7.60
C GLY A 4 -0.90 2.32 7.34
N PHE A 5 -1.07 2.97 6.19
CA PHE A 5 -0.38 4.21 5.84
C PHE A 5 -1.37 5.35 5.64
N VAL A 6 -1.29 6.37 6.49
CA VAL A 6 -2.14 7.58 6.39
C VAL A 6 -1.63 8.54 5.32
N GLY A 7 -0.32 8.59 5.11
CA GLY A 7 0.30 9.28 3.99
C GLY A 7 0.51 8.33 2.82
N THR A 8 0.07 8.70 1.62
CA THR A 8 0.24 7.90 0.39
C THR A 8 1.16 8.66 -0.58
N GLY A 9 2.35 9.02 -0.11
CA GLY A 9 3.39 9.71 -0.88
C GLY A 9 4.56 8.80 -1.23
N ALA A 10 5.65 9.39 -1.77
CA ALA A 10 6.82 8.66 -2.23
C ALA A 10 7.46 7.74 -1.17
N LEU A 11 7.54 8.18 0.09
CA LEU A 11 8.11 7.36 1.16
C LEU A 11 7.24 6.12 1.44
N SER A 12 5.93 6.31 1.61
CA SER A 12 5.01 5.20 1.90
C SER A 12 4.96 4.21 0.75
N SER A 13 4.94 4.67 -0.50
CA SER A 13 4.94 3.76 -1.66
C SER A 13 6.23 2.96 -1.78
N ALA A 14 7.38 3.57 -1.46
CA ALA A 14 8.66 2.87 -1.41
C ALA A 14 8.68 1.81 -0.30
N ILE A 15 8.16 2.12 0.90
CA ILE A 15 8.06 1.14 2.00
C ILE A 15 7.15 -0.03 1.61
N VAL A 16 5.96 0.24 1.06
CA VAL A 16 5.04 -0.82 0.62
C VAL A 16 5.67 -1.69 -0.46
N THR A 17 6.35 -1.07 -1.42
CA THR A 17 7.04 -1.80 -2.50
C THR A 17 8.20 -2.65 -1.98
N GLY A 18 9.01 -2.11 -1.06
CA GLY A 18 10.10 -2.85 -0.42
C GLY A 18 9.61 -3.99 0.44
N LEU A 19 8.51 -3.82 1.18
CA LEU A 19 7.87 -4.90 1.92
C LEU A 19 7.39 -6.00 0.96
N LYS A 20 6.66 -5.62 -0.09
CA LYS A 20 6.05 -6.56 -1.05
C LYS A 20 7.04 -7.25 -1.99
N SER A 21 8.31 -6.84 -2.01
CA SER A 21 9.34 -7.54 -2.79
C SER A 21 9.90 -8.78 -2.08
N LEU A 22 9.60 -8.97 -0.79
CA LEU A 22 10.08 -10.11 -0.01
C LEU A 22 9.39 -11.42 -0.45
N PRO A 23 10.13 -12.53 -0.62
CA PRO A 23 9.55 -13.81 -1.00
C PRO A 23 8.49 -14.29 0.00
N GLY A 24 7.29 -14.61 -0.50
CA GLY A 24 6.19 -15.13 0.34
C GLY A 24 5.49 -14.08 1.22
N GLU A 25 5.78 -12.80 1.03
CA GLU A 25 5.13 -11.72 1.79
C GLU A 25 3.64 -11.58 1.43
N THR A 26 2.78 -11.59 2.44
CA THR A 26 1.30 -11.58 2.32
C THR A 26 0.64 -10.58 3.27
N THR A 27 1.42 -9.76 3.98
CA THR A 27 0.92 -8.78 4.97
C THR A 27 -0.08 -7.84 4.31
N PRO A 28 -1.34 -7.80 4.77
CA PRO A 28 -2.31 -6.87 4.25
C PRO A 28 -1.92 -5.42 4.57
N VAL A 29 -1.96 -4.57 3.54
CA VAL A 29 -1.65 -3.15 3.66
C VAL A 29 -2.88 -2.34 3.28
N VAL A 30 -3.20 -1.34 4.11
CA VAL A 30 -4.24 -0.36 3.82
C VAL A 30 -3.59 1.01 3.61
N VAL A 31 -3.88 1.67 2.50
CA VAL A 31 -3.36 3.01 2.19
C VAL A 31 -4.49 4.04 2.16
N SER A 32 -4.20 5.24 2.62
CA SER A 32 -5.13 6.37 2.59
C SER A 32 -5.50 6.76 1.15
N PRO A 33 -6.76 7.15 0.87
CA PRO A 33 -7.21 7.58 -0.46
C PRO A 33 -6.70 8.98 -0.86
N ARG A 34 -6.08 9.73 0.07
CA ARG A 34 -5.69 11.14 -0.12
C ARG A 34 -4.76 11.42 -1.33
N ASN A 35 -4.05 10.42 -1.81
CA ASN A 35 -3.31 10.49 -3.07
C ASN A 35 -3.78 9.35 -3.98
N GLU A 36 -4.82 9.63 -4.75
CA GLU A 36 -5.54 8.65 -5.56
C GLU A 36 -4.64 7.93 -6.57
N GLU A 37 -3.73 8.66 -7.21
CA GLU A 37 -2.82 8.11 -8.23
C GLU A 37 -1.93 7.01 -7.65
N ILE A 38 -1.19 7.32 -6.58
CA ILE A 38 -0.28 6.37 -5.93
C ILE A 38 -1.08 5.26 -5.24
N ALA A 39 -2.21 5.58 -4.60
CA ALA A 39 -3.05 4.58 -3.94
C ALA A 39 -3.57 3.53 -4.95
N ALA A 40 -4.06 3.98 -6.10
CA ALA A 40 -4.57 3.13 -7.14
C ALA A 40 -3.44 2.32 -7.82
N GLU A 41 -2.26 2.89 -8.01
CA GLU A 41 -1.09 2.14 -8.49
C GLU A 41 -0.74 0.99 -7.56
N LEU A 42 -0.58 1.27 -6.26
CA LEU A 42 -0.23 0.26 -5.27
C LEU A 42 -1.29 -0.85 -5.16
N ALA A 43 -2.59 -0.49 -5.17
CA ALA A 43 -3.68 -1.45 -5.11
C ALA A 43 -3.78 -2.33 -6.37
N ARG A 44 -3.48 -1.78 -7.56
CA ARG A 44 -3.40 -2.57 -8.80
C ARG A 44 -2.20 -3.51 -8.82
N ARG A 45 -1.07 -3.05 -8.30
CA ARG A 45 0.21 -3.78 -8.36
C ARG A 45 0.26 -4.94 -7.37
N TYR A 46 -0.37 -4.82 -6.21
CA TYR A 46 -0.27 -5.80 -5.14
C TYR A 46 -1.66 -6.25 -4.66
N PRO A 47 -2.01 -7.55 -4.78
CA PRO A 47 -3.35 -8.06 -4.42
C PRO A 47 -3.79 -7.80 -2.98
N ASP A 48 -2.84 -7.73 -2.05
CA ASP A 48 -3.11 -7.53 -0.61
C ASP A 48 -3.02 -6.06 -0.18
N VAL A 49 -2.91 -5.13 -1.13
CA VAL A 49 -2.99 -3.69 -0.87
C VAL A 49 -4.41 -3.20 -1.16
N ARG A 50 -5.03 -2.51 -0.20
CA ARG A 50 -6.36 -1.93 -0.34
C ARG A 50 -6.34 -0.45 0.00
N ILE A 51 -7.21 0.31 -0.64
CA ILE A 51 -7.44 1.71 -0.32
C ILE A 51 -8.45 1.76 0.83
N ALA A 52 -8.19 2.59 1.85
CA ALA A 52 -9.14 2.81 2.93
C ALA A 52 -10.42 3.46 2.41
N ALA A 53 -11.55 3.18 3.06
CA ALA A 53 -12.73 4.02 2.92
C ALA A 53 -12.49 5.37 3.62
N ASP A 54 -13.10 6.43 3.10
CA ASP A 54 -13.09 7.77 3.71
C ASP A 54 -13.86 7.81 5.04
#